data_AF-A0A1S3Z9P6-F1
#
_entry.id   AF-A0A1S3Z9P6-F1
#
_cell.length_a   1.000
_cell.length_b   1.000
_cell.length_c   1.000
_cell.angle_alpha   90.00
_cell.angle_beta   90.00
_cell.angle_gamma   90.00
#
_symmetry.space_group_name_H-M   'P 1'
#
loop_
_entity.id
_entity.type
_entity.pdbx_description
1 polymer ?
#
loop_
_entity_poly.entity_id
_entity_poly.type
_entity_poly.pdbx_seq_one_letter_code
_entity_poly.pdbx_strand_id
1 'polypeptide(L)'
;MVNHILTVPIGKHEHEDYPIWAKSEDGKFSTKIVYQKKVTIALMIFCSKKCHCCNAPKCETLQHVFIDSDLAVKLWNDFGGPLGIFHHKRPIRAVLQGWFGTIPVNMVHKMILNITPLAICWEVWKGITSCKYGDKKKIAYSRVYHNTFWILRTTLKLAFPSCDWDQPWHKICELVERLRHNPKTLIVLWELPPEGKVKLNTNGSVLHSSGLAGMGGIVRDCRGNMIVAFVVPKRCSSNNLAEAHAAKYGLEWCIQHGFGDIVLEIDSLIIANMLIKDTVENCKRKAIIQQTKQMLCQANVEVRHCWREANQVADGLAKHANTIQEGRILFAFQDLPRDAKGAYHLDKWQLPSMRIRYDKANFYVS
;
A
#
# COMPACT_ATOMS: atom_id res chain seq x y z
N MET A 1 -23.90 -26.36 5.25
CA MET A 1 -23.33 -26.19 6.60
C MET A 1 -22.57 -27.47 6.92
N VAL A 2 -21.26 -27.39 7.01
CA VAL A 2 -20.37 -28.56 7.10
C VAL A 2 -20.28 -28.97 8.58
N ASN A 3 -20.99 -30.04 8.96
CA ASN A 3 -21.03 -30.60 10.32
C ASN A 3 -19.80 -31.46 10.68
N HIS A 4 -18.74 -31.47 9.87
CA HIS A 4 -17.60 -32.37 10.04
C HIS A 4 -16.43 -31.83 10.89
N ILE A 5 -16.51 -30.62 11.43
CA ILE A 5 -15.41 -30.04 12.24
C ILE A 5 -15.57 -30.35 13.75
N LEU A 6 -16.75 -30.83 14.18
CA LEU A 6 -17.10 -30.95 15.61
C LEU A 6 -16.61 -32.24 16.30
N THR A 7 -15.93 -33.14 15.61
CA THR A 7 -15.52 -34.45 16.18
C THR A 7 -14.02 -34.66 16.30
N VAL A 8 -13.23 -33.59 16.33
CA VAL A 8 -11.83 -33.69 16.79
C VAL A 8 -11.83 -33.55 18.33
N PRO A 9 -11.44 -34.57 19.10
CA PRO A 9 -11.41 -34.46 20.55
C PRO A 9 -10.28 -33.50 20.93
N ILE A 10 -10.66 -32.31 21.40
CA ILE A 10 -9.75 -31.37 22.04
C ILE A 10 -9.65 -31.81 23.50
N GLY A 11 -8.43 -31.96 24.00
CA GLY A 11 -8.06 -32.69 25.22
C GLY A 11 -8.83 -32.36 26.52
N LYS A 12 -8.68 -33.24 27.51
CA LYS A 12 -9.38 -33.19 28.81
C LYS A 12 -9.14 -31.86 29.55
N HIS A 13 -10.22 -31.33 30.12
CA HIS A 13 -10.39 -29.98 30.71
C HIS A 13 -9.55 -29.65 31.97
N GLU A 14 -8.54 -30.45 32.33
CA GLU A 14 -7.85 -30.34 33.63
C GLU A 14 -6.42 -29.75 33.55
N HIS A 15 -6.01 -29.22 32.40
CA HIS A 15 -4.75 -28.44 32.27
C HIS A 15 -4.98 -27.08 31.60
N GLU A 16 -4.29 -26.05 32.08
CA GLU A 16 -4.56 -24.60 31.91
C GLU A 16 -4.42 -23.98 30.51
N ASP A 17 -4.38 -24.74 29.41
CA ASP A 17 -4.43 -24.17 28.06
C ASP A 17 -5.15 -25.11 27.09
N TYR A 18 -6.40 -24.81 26.74
CA TYR A 18 -7.13 -25.51 25.67
C TYR A 18 -7.72 -24.54 24.62
N PRO A 19 -7.70 -24.91 23.33
CA PRO A 19 -8.24 -24.07 22.26
C PRO A 19 -9.77 -24.02 22.33
N ILE A 20 -10.32 -22.81 22.24
CA ILE A 20 -11.76 -22.55 22.22
C ILE A 20 -12.15 -22.00 20.84
N TRP A 21 -13.21 -22.54 20.25
CA TRP A 21 -13.82 -21.95 19.06
C TRP A 21 -14.61 -20.70 19.47
N ALA A 22 -14.27 -19.54 18.91
CA ALA A 22 -15.03 -18.30 19.09
C ALA A 22 -15.57 -17.82 17.73
N LYS A 23 -16.82 -17.35 17.71
CA LYS A 23 -17.47 -16.79 16.51
C LYS A 23 -16.89 -15.41 16.18
N SER A 24 -16.81 -15.13 14.88
CA SER A 24 -16.58 -13.78 14.32
C SER A 24 -17.77 -12.84 14.59
N GLU A 25 -17.56 -11.52 14.50
CA GLU A 25 -18.61 -10.49 14.59
C GLU A 25 -19.70 -10.67 13.51
N ASP A 26 -19.39 -11.33 12.40
CA ASP A 26 -20.34 -11.70 11.33
C ASP A 26 -20.90 -13.14 11.46
N GLY A 27 -20.65 -13.81 12.58
CA GLY A 27 -21.21 -15.12 12.92
C GLY A 27 -20.59 -16.33 12.22
N LYS A 28 -19.53 -16.15 11.41
CA LYS A 28 -18.84 -17.24 10.69
C LYS A 28 -17.53 -17.66 11.36
N PHE A 29 -17.18 -18.94 11.27
CA PHE A 29 -15.91 -19.48 11.76
C PHE A 29 -14.89 -19.51 10.62
N SER A 30 -13.73 -18.86 10.77
CA SER A 30 -12.64 -18.93 9.78
C SER A 30 -11.26 -19.10 10.42
N THR A 31 -10.37 -19.79 9.70
CA THR A 31 -8.98 -20.09 10.09
C THR A 31 -8.08 -18.85 10.22
N LYS A 32 -8.54 -17.66 9.79
CA LYS A 32 -7.77 -16.40 9.89
C LYS A 32 -7.63 -15.86 11.32
N ILE A 33 -8.59 -16.15 12.22
CA ILE A 33 -8.52 -15.67 13.61
C ILE A 33 -7.55 -16.51 14.47
N VAL A 34 -7.30 -17.77 14.08
CA VAL A 34 -6.27 -18.62 14.72
C VAL A 34 -4.86 -18.00 14.58
N TYR A 35 -4.64 -17.17 13.55
CA TYR A 35 -3.39 -16.45 13.33
C TYR A 35 -3.36 -15.04 13.93
N GLN A 36 -4.50 -14.33 14.03
CA GLN A 36 -4.52 -12.96 14.55
C GLN A 36 -4.35 -12.85 16.08
N LYS A 37 -4.50 -13.95 16.83
CA LYS A 37 -4.05 -14.03 18.24
C LYS A 37 -2.61 -14.52 18.41
N LYS A 38 -1.92 -14.94 17.34
CA LYS A 38 -0.57 -15.55 17.42
C LYS A 38 0.61 -14.58 17.39
N VAL A 39 0.39 -13.27 17.30
CA VAL A 39 1.48 -12.29 17.49
C VAL A 39 1.63 -11.85 18.95
N THR A 40 0.70 -12.27 19.84
CA THR A 40 0.74 -11.88 21.26
C THR A 40 1.10 -13.04 22.19
N ILE A 41 1.20 -14.28 21.69
CA ILE A 41 1.46 -15.47 22.52
C ILE A 41 2.58 -16.32 21.88
N ALA A 42 3.80 -15.80 21.95
CA ALA A 42 5.03 -16.59 22.05
C ALA A 42 5.92 -16.07 23.19
N LEU A 43 5.26 -15.50 24.21
CA LEU A 43 5.86 -15.04 25.45
C LEU A 43 5.36 -15.96 26.58
N MET A 44 5.59 -17.27 26.43
CA MET A 44 5.19 -18.26 27.43
C MET A 44 6.25 -18.39 28.53
N ILE A 45 5.80 -18.03 29.73
CA ILE A 45 6.17 -18.52 31.07
C ILE A 45 7.66 -18.64 31.37
N PHE A 46 8.18 -17.58 31.96
CA PHE A 46 9.45 -17.56 32.68
C PHE A 46 9.16 -17.72 34.17
N CYS A 47 9.40 -18.91 34.73
CA CYS A 47 9.55 -19.09 36.17
C CYS A 47 10.71 -20.06 36.42
N SER A 48 11.92 -19.51 36.40
CA SER A 48 13.16 -20.16 36.83
C SER A 48 13.68 -19.38 38.03
N LYS A 49 14.18 -20.08 39.06
CA LYS A 49 14.76 -19.45 40.26
C LYS A 49 16.06 -18.68 39.97
N LYS A 50 16.67 -18.82 38.78
CA LYS A 50 17.91 -18.12 38.39
C LYS A 50 17.88 -17.67 36.93
N CYS A 51 18.05 -16.36 36.71
CA CYS A 51 18.21 -15.76 35.39
C CYS A 51 19.61 -16.02 34.79
N HIS A 52 19.66 -16.38 33.51
CA HIS A 52 20.89 -16.63 32.74
C HIS A 52 21.50 -15.37 32.08
N CYS A 53 20.83 -14.22 32.22
CA CYS A 53 21.22 -12.95 31.60
C CYS A 53 22.06 -12.03 32.50
N CYS A 54 22.08 -12.28 33.81
CA CYS A 54 22.73 -11.42 34.81
C CYS A 54 23.95 -12.09 35.44
N ASN A 55 24.87 -11.29 35.99
CA ASN A 55 26.00 -11.82 36.77
C ASN A 55 25.58 -12.27 38.18
N ALA A 56 24.53 -11.65 38.75
CA ALA A 56 23.91 -12.06 40.00
C ALA A 56 22.55 -12.76 39.76
N PRO A 57 22.20 -13.80 40.54
CA PRO A 57 20.96 -14.55 40.36
C PRO A 57 19.74 -13.68 40.68
N LYS A 58 18.89 -13.47 39.67
CA LYS A 58 17.60 -12.77 39.77
C LYS A 58 16.46 -13.67 39.28
N CYS A 59 15.23 -13.38 39.71
CA CYS A 59 14.04 -14.08 39.23
C CYS A 59 13.82 -13.80 37.75
N GLU A 60 13.63 -14.86 36.97
CA GLU A 60 13.46 -14.77 35.53
C GLU A 60 12.00 -14.42 35.21
N THR A 61 11.71 -13.14 34.98
CA THR A 61 10.42 -12.66 34.45
C THR A 61 10.58 -12.16 33.02
N LEU A 62 9.50 -12.09 32.26
CA LEU A 62 9.50 -11.53 30.91
C LEU A 62 10.09 -10.11 30.87
N GLN A 63 9.65 -9.27 31.82
CA GLN A 63 10.14 -7.91 31.98
C GLN A 63 11.65 -7.91 32.30
N HIS A 64 12.09 -8.76 33.23
CA HIS A 64 13.49 -8.83 33.60
C HIS A 64 14.37 -9.30 32.43
N VAL A 65 13.96 -10.35 31.74
CA VAL A 65 14.66 -10.93 30.59
C VAL A 65 14.87 -9.89 29.48
N PHE A 66 13.79 -9.26 29.04
CA PHE A 66 13.82 -8.43 27.83
C PHE A 66 14.17 -6.98 28.11
N ILE A 67 14.07 -6.49 29.35
CA ILE A 67 14.28 -5.07 29.67
C ILE A 67 15.31 -4.90 30.78
N ASP A 68 15.11 -5.50 31.95
CA ASP A 68 15.86 -5.09 33.14
C ASP A 68 17.21 -5.79 33.34
N SER A 69 17.49 -6.86 32.57
CA SER A 69 18.73 -7.63 32.68
C SER A 69 19.93 -6.84 32.14
N ASP A 70 21.13 -7.10 32.68
CA ASP A 70 22.36 -6.43 32.26
C ASP A 70 22.60 -6.62 30.74
N LEU A 71 22.28 -7.81 30.23
CA LEU A 71 22.29 -8.14 28.81
C LEU A 71 21.34 -7.25 28.01
N ALA A 72 20.08 -7.15 28.43
CA ALA A 72 19.05 -6.38 27.72
C ALA A 72 19.36 -4.88 27.73
N VAL A 73 19.68 -4.32 28.89
CA VAL A 73 20.06 -2.89 29.04
C VAL A 73 21.18 -2.54 28.07
N LYS A 74 22.20 -3.40 27.98
CA LYS A 74 23.32 -3.20 27.07
C LYS A 74 22.89 -3.26 25.60
N LEU A 75 22.16 -4.30 25.19
CA LEU A 75 21.68 -4.45 23.81
C LEU A 75 20.79 -3.29 23.36
N TRP A 76 19.81 -2.88 24.17
CA TRP A 76 18.93 -1.77 23.84
C TRP A 76 19.68 -0.46 23.67
N ASN A 77 20.71 -0.20 24.49
CA ASN A 77 21.54 0.99 24.34
C ASN A 77 22.46 0.90 23.11
N ASP A 78 23.08 -0.24 22.85
CA ASP A 78 24.02 -0.39 21.73
C ASP A 78 23.31 -0.31 20.36
N PHE A 79 22.06 -0.77 20.29
CA PHE A 79 21.26 -0.67 19.07
C PHE A 79 20.45 0.64 18.98
N GLY A 80 19.86 1.09 20.09
CA GLY A 80 19.01 2.28 20.14
C GLY A 80 19.79 3.60 20.21
N GLY A 81 20.94 3.63 20.90
CA GLY A 81 21.72 4.85 21.11
C GLY A 81 22.11 5.57 19.81
N PRO A 82 22.67 4.88 18.81
CA PRO A 82 22.95 5.48 17.51
C PRO A 82 21.72 5.95 16.72
N LEU A 83 20.51 5.55 17.12
CA LEU A 83 19.22 6.01 16.57
C LEU A 83 18.58 7.10 17.45
N GLY A 84 19.27 7.57 18.49
CA GLY A 84 18.73 8.52 19.46
C GLY A 84 17.69 7.93 20.42
N ILE A 85 17.56 6.60 20.49
CA ILE A 85 16.60 5.90 21.36
C ILE A 85 17.33 5.34 22.57
N PHE A 86 17.17 6.00 23.71
CA PHE A 86 17.79 5.57 24.96
C PHE A 86 16.95 4.52 25.68
N HIS A 87 17.62 3.53 26.26
CA HIS A 87 16.94 2.50 27.04
C HIS A 87 16.44 3.06 28.37
N HIS A 88 15.16 2.79 28.66
CA HIS A 88 14.55 3.06 29.96
C HIS A 88 13.91 1.78 30.50
N LYS A 89 14.00 1.57 31.82
CA LYS A 89 13.36 0.46 32.53
C LYS A 89 11.84 0.65 32.62
N ARG A 90 11.17 0.52 31.49
CA ARG A 90 9.71 0.60 31.34
C ARG A 90 9.16 -0.78 30.95
N PRO A 91 7.85 -1.04 31.14
CA PRO A 91 7.24 -2.26 30.65
C PRO A 91 7.58 -2.50 29.18
N ILE A 92 7.88 -3.74 28.79
CA ILE A 92 8.28 -4.09 27.42
C ILE A 92 7.34 -3.51 26.35
N ARG A 93 6.02 -3.49 26.63
CA ARG A 93 5.02 -2.89 25.74
C ARG A 93 5.27 -1.42 25.48
N ALA A 94 5.62 -0.65 26.51
CA ALA A 94 5.92 0.77 26.40
C ALA A 94 7.24 1.01 25.65
N VAL A 95 8.23 0.14 25.84
CA VAL A 95 9.48 0.19 25.06
C VAL A 95 9.19 -0.03 23.58
N LEU A 96 8.48 -1.11 23.23
CA LEU A 96 8.12 -1.41 21.84
C LEU A 96 7.26 -0.30 21.21
N GLN A 97 6.29 0.23 21.94
CA GLN A 97 5.47 1.36 21.48
C GLN A 97 6.32 2.62 21.22
N GLY A 98 7.33 2.89 22.05
CA GLY A 98 8.27 3.99 21.82
C GLY A 98 9.05 3.84 20.51
N TRP A 99 9.56 2.65 20.24
CA TRP A 99 10.24 2.35 18.98
C TRP A 99 9.31 2.51 17.77
N PHE A 100 8.12 1.89 17.80
CA PHE A 100 7.17 1.93 16.69
C PHE A 100 6.52 3.30 16.49
N GLY A 101 6.49 4.12 17.54
CA GLY A 101 5.99 5.49 17.51
C GLY A 101 7.03 6.54 17.12
N THR A 102 8.30 6.15 16.94
CA THR A 102 9.36 7.09 16.53
C THR A 102 9.10 7.56 15.10
N ILE A 103 9.12 8.87 14.87
CA ILE A 103 8.88 9.48 13.55
C ILE A 103 10.09 9.18 12.66
N PRO A 104 9.94 8.40 11.58
CA PRO A 104 11.05 8.05 10.73
C PRO A 104 11.43 9.19 9.79
N VAL A 105 12.74 9.37 9.56
CA VAL A 105 13.27 10.37 8.62
C VAL A 105 13.08 9.94 7.16
N ASN A 106 13.20 8.64 6.88
CA ASN A 106 12.96 8.03 5.57
C ASN A 106 12.51 6.57 5.74
N MET A 107 12.23 5.87 4.63
CA MET A 107 11.74 4.50 4.72
C MET A 107 12.77 3.48 5.22
N VAL A 108 14.07 3.73 5.01
CA VAL A 108 15.13 2.86 5.54
C VAL A 108 15.16 2.98 7.07
N HIS A 109 15.10 4.22 7.57
CA HIS A 109 14.98 4.48 9.01
C HIS A 109 13.73 3.82 9.59
N LYS A 110 12.57 3.97 8.94
CA LYS A 110 11.32 3.29 9.35
C LYS A 110 11.48 1.77 9.45
N MET A 111 12.18 1.17 8.49
CA MET A 111 12.42 -0.27 8.47
C MET A 111 13.30 -0.71 9.64
N ILE A 112 14.38 0.02 9.91
CA ILE A 112 15.26 -0.21 11.06
C ILE A 112 14.52 -0.07 12.39
N LEU A 113 13.71 0.98 12.55
CA LEU A 113 12.92 1.22 13.77
C LEU A 113 11.94 0.09 14.06
N ASN A 114 11.36 -0.51 13.01
CA ASN A 114 10.42 -1.62 13.16
C ASN A 114 11.12 -2.97 13.42
N ILE A 115 12.26 -3.23 12.79
CA ILE A 115 12.91 -4.54 12.84
C ILE A 115 13.83 -4.69 14.06
N THR A 116 14.59 -3.65 14.42
CA THR A 116 15.54 -3.68 15.55
C THR A 116 14.93 -4.20 16.85
N PRO A 117 13.80 -3.68 17.36
CA PRO A 117 13.23 -4.16 18.61
C PRO A 117 12.76 -5.62 18.53
N LEU A 118 12.29 -6.06 17.36
CA LEU A 118 11.87 -7.45 17.13
C LEU A 118 13.08 -8.39 17.07
N ALA A 119 14.16 -7.96 16.41
CA ALA A 119 15.40 -8.72 16.30
C ALA A 119 16.11 -8.87 17.65
N ILE A 120 16.11 -7.82 18.50
CA ILE A 120 16.63 -7.90 19.86
C ILE A 120 15.84 -8.93 20.67
N CYS A 121 14.51 -8.79 20.71
CA CYS A 121 13.64 -9.73 21.44
C CYS A 121 13.82 -11.18 20.94
N TRP A 122 13.89 -11.37 19.62
CA TRP A 122 14.08 -12.69 19.03
C TRP A 122 15.42 -13.35 19.43
N GLU A 123 16.54 -12.61 19.35
CA GLU A 123 17.85 -13.18 19.69
C GLU A 123 18.02 -13.40 21.20
N VAL A 124 17.43 -12.53 22.04
CA VAL A 124 17.39 -12.75 23.50
C VAL A 124 16.58 -14.00 23.82
N TRP A 125 15.41 -14.17 23.21
CA TRP A 125 14.56 -15.35 23.40
C TRP A 125 15.30 -16.63 22.98
N LYS A 126 15.93 -16.65 21.80
CA LYS A 126 16.77 -17.79 21.35
C LYS A 126 17.92 -18.09 22.31
N GLY A 127 18.55 -17.04 22.85
CA GLY A 127 19.61 -17.18 23.84
C GLY A 127 19.12 -17.92 25.08
N ILE A 128 17.96 -17.54 25.60
CA ILE A 128 17.39 -18.14 26.81
C ILE A 128 16.89 -19.55 26.58
N THR A 129 16.18 -19.81 25.48
CA THR A 129 15.70 -21.16 25.18
C THR A 129 16.88 -22.14 25.03
N SER A 130 17.97 -21.69 24.43
CA SER A 130 19.22 -22.46 24.36
C SER A 130 19.85 -22.74 25.73
N CYS A 131 19.60 -21.90 26.74
CA CYS A 131 20.08 -22.12 28.11
C CYS A 131 19.15 -23.00 28.94
N LYS A 132 17.83 -22.88 28.73
CA LYS A 132 16.83 -23.66 29.46
C LYS A 132 16.73 -25.10 28.99
N TYR A 133 16.77 -25.29 27.67
CA TYR A 133 16.45 -26.57 27.03
C TYR A 133 17.62 -27.15 26.24
N GLY A 134 18.78 -26.47 26.25
CA GLY A 134 19.99 -26.94 25.57
C GLY A 134 21.19 -26.92 26.51
N ASP A 135 22.37 -27.17 25.95
CA ASP A 135 23.58 -27.42 26.74
C ASP A 135 24.28 -26.15 27.25
N LYS A 136 23.72 -24.96 26.97
CA LYS A 136 24.40 -23.70 27.29
C LYS A 136 24.12 -23.25 28.72
N LYS A 137 25.19 -23.03 29.48
CA LYS A 137 25.08 -22.54 30.87
C LYS A 137 24.78 -21.05 31.00
N LYS A 138 25.13 -20.23 30.00
CA LYS A 138 24.93 -18.76 30.03
C LYS A 138 24.76 -18.19 28.62
N ILE A 139 24.07 -17.06 28.53
CA ILE A 139 23.93 -16.29 27.28
C ILE A 139 25.18 -15.43 27.07
N ALA A 140 25.77 -15.54 25.88
CA ALA A 140 26.89 -14.69 25.47
C ALA A 140 26.37 -13.43 24.77
N TYR A 141 26.63 -12.26 25.36
CA TYR A 141 26.26 -10.96 24.78
C TYR A 141 26.77 -10.79 23.34
N SER A 142 28.04 -11.13 23.07
CA SER A 142 28.65 -10.98 21.75
C SER A 142 27.89 -11.75 20.66
N ARG A 143 27.39 -12.95 20.99
CA ARG A 143 26.61 -13.77 20.06
C ARG A 143 25.23 -13.15 19.78
N VAL A 144 24.55 -12.67 20.82
CA VAL A 144 23.23 -12.02 20.66
C VAL A 144 23.38 -10.77 19.82
N TYR A 145 24.35 -9.90 20.16
CA TYR A 145 24.65 -8.69 19.40
C TYR A 145 24.97 -9.00 17.93
N HIS A 146 25.89 -9.94 17.67
CA HIS A 146 26.30 -10.28 16.31
C HIS A 146 25.13 -10.80 15.47
N ASN A 147 24.29 -11.68 16.04
CA ASN A 147 23.13 -12.20 15.33
C ASN A 147 22.08 -11.13 15.07
N THR A 148 21.78 -10.26 16.05
CA THR A 148 20.84 -9.15 15.88
C THR A 148 21.34 -8.22 14.77
N PHE A 149 22.62 -7.87 14.81
CA PHE A 149 23.24 -7.04 13.78
C PHE A 149 23.23 -7.71 12.40
N TRP A 150 23.48 -9.02 12.34
CA TRP A 150 23.43 -9.79 11.10
C TRP A 150 22.03 -9.81 10.49
N ILE A 151 20.96 -9.97 11.31
CA ILE A 151 19.57 -9.87 10.84
C ILE A 151 19.33 -8.49 10.20
N LEU A 152 19.72 -7.41 10.90
CA LEU A 152 19.52 -6.06 10.41
C LEU A 152 20.27 -5.80 9.10
N ARG A 153 21.56 -6.14 9.04
CA ARG A 153 22.40 -5.96 7.85
C ARG A 153 21.91 -6.78 6.66
N THR A 154 21.54 -8.04 6.87
CA THR A 154 21.01 -8.90 5.80
C THR A 154 19.71 -8.35 5.24
N THR A 155 18.83 -7.90 6.13
CA THR A 155 17.53 -7.32 5.74
C THR A 155 17.72 -6.02 4.97
N LEU A 156 18.67 -5.17 5.38
CA LEU A 156 19.04 -3.95 4.65
C LEU A 156 19.64 -4.24 3.28
N LYS A 157 20.56 -5.21 3.17
CA LYS A 157 21.14 -5.64 1.88
C LYS A 157 20.09 -6.13 0.89
N LEU A 158 19.10 -6.88 1.37
CA LEU A 158 18.02 -7.40 0.53
C LEU A 158 17.06 -6.30 0.07
N ALA A 159 16.72 -5.34 0.94
CA ALA A 159 15.77 -4.27 0.62
C ALA A 159 16.40 -3.12 -0.17
N PHE A 160 17.69 -2.82 0.06
CA PHE A 160 18.39 -1.65 -0.46
C PHE A 160 19.79 -2.04 -0.97
N PRO A 161 19.89 -2.84 -2.03
CA PRO A 161 21.17 -3.39 -2.50
C PRO A 161 22.14 -2.32 -3.04
N SER A 162 21.66 -1.11 -3.33
CA SER A 162 22.44 0.02 -3.85
C SER A 162 23.30 0.73 -2.81
N CYS A 163 23.07 0.48 -1.51
CA CYS A 163 23.77 1.14 -0.43
C CYS A 163 24.86 0.23 0.17
N ASP A 164 25.98 0.81 0.62
CA ASP A 164 27.01 0.06 1.33
C ASP A 164 26.61 -0.17 2.80
N TRP A 165 26.18 -1.39 3.09
CA TRP A 165 25.84 -1.85 4.43
C TRP A 165 26.98 -2.58 5.15
N ASP A 166 28.17 -2.62 4.55
CA ASP A 166 29.33 -3.34 5.10
C ASP A 166 30.12 -2.51 6.10
N GLN A 167 29.37 -1.83 6.98
CA GLN A 167 29.85 -0.84 7.93
C GLN A 167 29.43 -1.23 9.36
N PRO A 168 30.14 -0.74 10.41
CA PRO A 168 29.69 -0.88 11.79
C PRO A 168 28.30 -0.27 12.03
N TRP A 169 27.56 -0.78 13.02
CA TRP A 169 26.17 -0.35 13.27
C TRP A 169 25.97 1.17 13.36
N HIS A 170 26.83 1.87 14.11
CA HIS A 170 26.73 3.33 14.26
C HIS A 170 26.92 4.08 12.93
N LYS A 171 27.76 3.57 12.02
CA LYS A 171 27.94 4.13 10.67
C LYS A 171 26.74 3.85 9.77
N ILE A 172 26.11 2.69 9.93
CA ILE A 172 24.84 2.41 9.25
C ILE A 172 23.75 3.41 9.70
N CYS A 173 23.64 3.70 11.00
CA CYS A 173 22.69 4.69 11.51
C CYS A 173 22.97 6.09 10.93
N GLU A 174 24.22 6.55 10.96
CA GLU A 174 24.65 7.84 10.37
C GLU A 174 24.33 7.92 8.87
N LEU A 175 24.61 6.85 8.13
CA LEU A 175 24.28 6.74 6.70
C LEU A 175 22.77 6.89 6.49
N VAL A 176 21.96 6.15 7.26
CA VAL A 176 20.51 6.12 7.12
C VAL A 176 19.88 7.50 7.32
N GLU A 177 20.40 8.33 8.23
CA GLU A 177 19.91 9.71 8.41
C GLU A 177 20.19 10.61 7.21
N ARG A 178 21.28 10.36 6.48
CA ARG A 178 21.69 11.10 5.27
C ARG A 178 21.07 10.58 3.99
N LEU A 179 20.42 9.41 4.01
CA LEU A 179 19.75 8.90 2.82
C LEU A 179 18.59 9.81 2.42
N ARG A 180 18.60 10.17 1.13
CA ARG A 180 17.53 10.91 0.46
C ARG A 180 16.99 10.08 -0.67
N HIS A 181 15.67 10.13 -0.87
CA HIS A 181 15.06 9.46 -2.01
C HIS A 181 15.53 10.11 -3.30
N ASN A 182 15.87 9.31 -4.30
CA ASN A 182 16.09 9.81 -5.65
C ASN A 182 14.75 9.90 -6.41
N PRO A 183 14.17 11.10 -6.62
CA PRO A 183 12.96 11.21 -7.41
C PRO A 183 13.26 10.92 -8.89
N LYS A 184 12.58 9.92 -9.45
CA LYS A 184 12.51 9.73 -10.90
C LYS A 184 11.39 10.61 -11.46
N THR A 185 11.76 11.61 -12.25
CA THR A 185 10.82 12.45 -12.97
C THR A 185 10.53 11.83 -14.34
N LEU A 186 9.26 11.60 -14.63
CA LEU A 186 8.78 11.17 -15.94
C LEU A 186 8.01 12.33 -16.56
N ILE A 187 8.37 12.68 -17.79
CA ILE A 187 7.62 13.63 -18.61
C ILE A 187 6.39 12.89 -19.16
N VAL A 188 5.21 13.44 -18.90
CA VAL A 188 3.92 12.90 -19.36
C VAL A 188 3.29 13.92 -20.29
N LEU A 189 3.08 13.56 -21.54
CA LEU A 189 2.46 14.42 -22.54
C LEU A 189 1.14 13.78 -22.99
N TRP A 190 0.07 14.57 -23.10
CA TRP A 190 -1.13 14.13 -23.79
C TRP A 190 -0.89 14.17 -25.30
N GLU A 191 -1.01 13.01 -25.94
CA GLU A 191 -0.75 12.86 -27.37
C GLU A 191 -1.99 13.21 -28.19
N LEU A 192 -1.81 13.79 -29.36
CA LEU A 192 -2.90 13.95 -30.33
C LEU A 192 -3.36 12.59 -30.88
N PRO A 193 -4.67 12.40 -31.19
CA PRO A 193 -5.10 11.19 -31.89
C PRO A 193 -4.52 11.15 -33.31
N PRO A 194 -4.28 9.95 -33.86
CA PRO A 194 -3.96 9.79 -35.28
C PRO A 194 -5.04 10.38 -36.19
N GLU A 195 -4.63 10.80 -37.39
CA GLU A 195 -5.57 11.28 -38.41
C GLU A 195 -6.63 10.22 -38.74
N GLY A 196 -7.87 10.66 -38.95
CA GLY A 196 -9.03 9.78 -39.16
C GLY A 196 -9.64 9.18 -37.89
N LYS A 197 -9.01 9.34 -36.72
CA LYS A 197 -9.54 8.87 -35.44
C LYS A 197 -10.04 10.01 -34.55
N VAL A 198 -11.00 9.71 -33.69
CA VAL A 198 -11.34 10.56 -32.54
C VAL A 198 -10.73 10.00 -31.26
N LYS A 199 -10.28 10.88 -30.35
CA LYS A 199 -9.84 10.47 -29.02
C LYS A 199 -10.92 10.77 -27.99
N LEU A 200 -11.33 9.73 -27.28
CA LEU A 200 -12.26 9.81 -26.16
C LEU A 200 -11.46 9.63 -24.86
N ASN A 201 -11.30 10.70 -24.09
CA ASN A 201 -10.75 10.66 -22.75
C ASN A 201 -11.91 10.61 -21.73
N THR A 202 -11.92 9.65 -20.81
CA THR A 202 -12.98 9.51 -19.79
C THR A 202 -12.41 9.40 -18.39
N ASN A 203 -13.20 9.84 -17.40
CA ASN A 203 -12.87 9.72 -15.97
C ASN A 203 -14.14 9.60 -15.11
N GLY A 204 -14.00 9.03 -13.92
CA GLY A 204 -15.04 8.90 -12.91
C GLY A 204 -14.55 9.36 -11.54
N SER A 205 -15.29 10.28 -10.91
CA SER A 205 -14.97 10.82 -9.58
C SER A 205 -16.07 10.46 -8.59
N VAL A 206 -15.72 9.91 -7.41
CA VAL A 206 -16.69 9.66 -6.32
C VAL A 206 -16.34 10.50 -5.10
N LEU A 207 -17.34 11.21 -4.58
CA LEU A 207 -17.27 11.88 -3.30
C LEU A 207 -17.68 10.91 -2.19
N HIS A 208 -16.69 10.30 -1.52
CA HIS A 208 -16.94 9.23 -0.54
C HIS A 208 -17.82 9.65 0.65
N SER A 209 -17.84 10.93 1.01
CA SER A 209 -18.66 11.45 2.12
C SER A 209 -20.16 11.45 1.82
N SER A 210 -20.56 11.57 0.55
CA SER A 210 -21.97 11.66 0.14
C SER A 210 -22.45 10.50 -0.73
N GLY A 211 -21.53 9.67 -1.24
CA GLY A 211 -21.84 8.63 -2.22
C GLY A 211 -22.23 9.16 -3.61
N LEU A 212 -22.09 10.48 -3.83
CA LEU A 212 -22.24 11.08 -5.15
C LEU A 212 -21.04 10.72 -6.02
N ALA A 213 -21.32 10.46 -7.28
CA ALA A 213 -20.31 10.23 -8.30
C ALA A 213 -20.57 11.13 -9.51
N GLY A 214 -19.50 11.42 -10.24
CA GLY A 214 -19.54 12.19 -11.46
C GLY A 214 -18.78 11.46 -12.54
N MET A 215 -19.36 11.40 -13.73
CA MET A 215 -18.74 10.88 -14.92
C MET A 215 -18.40 12.07 -15.81
N GLY A 216 -17.18 12.09 -16.34
CA GLY A 216 -16.73 13.14 -17.24
C GLY A 216 -15.99 12.54 -18.41
N GLY A 217 -16.08 13.20 -19.55
CA GLY A 217 -15.28 12.84 -20.69
C GLY A 217 -15.32 13.87 -21.80
N ILE A 218 -14.34 13.78 -22.69
CA ILE A 218 -14.17 14.67 -23.82
C ILE A 218 -13.78 13.86 -25.05
N VAL A 219 -14.40 14.20 -26.18
CA VAL A 219 -14.08 13.67 -27.51
C VAL A 219 -13.35 14.77 -28.28
N ARG A 220 -12.21 14.42 -28.88
CA ARG A 220 -11.36 15.33 -29.64
C ARG A 220 -11.03 14.80 -31.02
N ASP A 221 -10.87 15.72 -31.98
CA ASP A 221 -10.36 15.44 -33.32
C ASP A 221 -8.82 15.25 -33.34
N CYS A 222 -8.27 14.90 -34.51
CA CYS A 222 -6.83 14.72 -34.74
C CYS A 222 -5.98 15.99 -34.52
N ARG A 223 -6.61 17.17 -34.44
CA ARG A 223 -5.96 18.45 -34.13
C ARG A 223 -6.12 18.83 -32.64
N GLY A 224 -6.69 17.95 -31.84
CA GLY A 224 -6.94 18.15 -30.41
C GLY A 224 -8.10 19.12 -30.12
N ASN A 225 -8.87 19.51 -31.13
CA ASN A 225 -10.06 20.32 -30.92
C ASN A 225 -11.17 19.49 -30.32
N MET A 226 -11.88 20.08 -29.37
CA MET A 226 -13.08 19.48 -28.80
C MET A 226 -14.15 19.31 -29.87
N ILE A 227 -14.68 18.09 -29.98
CA ILE A 227 -15.91 17.79 -30.71
C ILE A 227 -17.08 17.87 -29.73
N VAL A 228 -16.95 17.21 -28.58
CA VAL A 228 -17.95 17.23 -27.51
C VAL A 228 -17.29 16.94 -26.17
N ALA A 229 -17.88 17.42 -25.08
CA ALA A 229 -17.59 16.95 -23.73
C ALA A 229 -18.89 16.61 -23.00
N PHE A 230 -18.81 15.77 -21.97
CA PHE A 230 -19.97 15.45 -21.14
C PHE A 230 -19.61 15.50 -19.66
N VAL A 231 -20.60 15.90 -18.87
CA VAL A 231 -20.59 15.87 -17.41
C VAL A 231 -21.89 15.24 -16.94
N VAL A 232 -21.83 14.09 -16.27
CA VAL A 232 -23.03 13.32 -15.92
C VAL A 232 -22.96 12.92 -14.44
N PRO A 233 -23.85 13.45 -13.58
CA PRO A 233 -23.94 13.00 -12.20
C PRO A 233 -24.48 11.57 -12.17
N LYS A 234 -23.93 10.76 -11.27
CA LYS A 234 -24.32 9.36 -11.07
C LYS A 234 -24.19 9.00 -9.59
N ARG A 235 -24.84 7.92 -9.18
CA ARG A 235 -24.53 7.27 -7.90
C ARG A 235 -23.68 6.04 -8.18
N CYS A 236 -22.49 5.99 -7.59
CA CYS A 236 -21.58 4.85 -7.71
C CYS A 236 -20.96 4.53 -6.35
N SER A 237 -20.76 3.24 -6.09
CA SER A 237 -20.17 2.75 -4.84
C SER A 237 -18.63 2.74 -4.84
N SER A 238 -17.99 3.04 -5.97
CA SER A 238 -16.52 3.10 -6.08
C SER A 238 -16.06 3.89 -7.31
N ASN A 239 -14.85 4.47 -7.24
CA ASN A 239 -14.22 5.16 -8.37
C ASN A 239 -14.16 4.28 -9.62
N ASN A 240 -13.67 3.04 -9.49
CA ASN A 240 -13.58 2.11 -10.62
C ASN A 240 -14.94 1.84 -11.30
N LEU A 241 -16.06 1.89 -10.56
CA LEU A 241 -17.38 1.74 -11.17
C LEU A 241 -17.80 3.02 -11.92
N ALA A 242 -17.52 4.19 -11.36
CA ALA A 242 -17.75 5.47 -12.03
C ALA A 242 -16.91 5.56 -13.33
N GLU A 243 -15.64 5.16 -13.28
CA GLU A 243 -14.75 5.06 -14.44
C GLU A 243 -15.33 4.18 -15.55
N ALA A 244 -15.80 2.98 -15.20
CA ALA A 244 -16.39 2.05 -16.17
C ALA A 244 -17.66 2.62 -16.80
N HIS A 245 -18.49 3.32 -16.02
CA HIS A 245 -19.68 3.98 -16.56
C HIS A 245 -19.33 5.17 -17.45
N ALA A 246 -18.32 5.97 -17.11
CA ALA A 246 -17.86 7.08 -17.95
C ALA A 246 -17.35 6.58 -19.31
N ALA A 247 -16.53 5.52 -19.30
CA ALA A 247 -16.05 4.86 -20.51
C ALA A 247 -17.20 4.34 -21.39
N LYS A 248 -18.18 3.65 -20.80
CA LYS A 248 -19.37 3.19 -21.53
C LYS A 248 -20.15 4.38 -22.13
N TYR A 249 -20.44 5.40 -21.33
CA TYR A 249 -21.25 6.55 -21.75
C TYR A 249 -20.61 7.28 -22.93
N GLY A 250 -19.31 7.56 -22.85
CA GLY A 250 -18.57 8.21 -23.93
C GLY A 250 -18.54 7.39 -25.21
N LEU A 251 -18.32 6.06 -25.09
CA LEU A 251 -18.33 5.16 -26.25
C LEU A 251 -19.71 5.08 -26.91
N GLU A 252 -20.77 5.04 -26.09
CA GLU A 252 -22.15 4.99 -26.58
C GLU A 252 -22.46 6.22 -27.40
N TRP A 253 -22.10 7.38 -26.89
CA TRP A 253 -22.24 8.63 -27.62
C TRP A 253 -21.45 8.62 -28.93
N CYS A 254 -20.19 8.19 -28.92
CA CYS A 254 -19.36 8.17 -30.14
C CYS A 254 -19.97 7.28 -31.23
N ILE A 255 -20.39 6.06 -30.88
CA ILE A 255 -20.96 5.09 -31.81
C ILE A 255 -22.29 5.60 -32.37
N GLN A 256 -23.18 6.16 -31.52
CA GLN A 256 -24.47 6.70 -31.94
C GLN A 256 -24.34 7.89 -32.91
N HIS A 257 -23.24 8.62 -32.86
CA HIS A 257 -22.97 9.77 -33.73
C HIS A 257 -22.08 9.42 -34.94
N GLY A 258 -21.89 8.13 -35.22
CA GLY A 258 -21.21 7.66 -36.43
C GLY A 258 -19.67 7.66 -36.36
N PHE A 259 -19.07 7.82 -35.18
CA PHE A 259 -17.62 7.68 -35.04
C PHE A 259 -17.24 6.20 -35.01
N GLY A 260 -16.65 5.72 -36.11
CA GLY A 260 -16.23 4.33 -36.27
C GLY A 260 -14.83 4.01 -35.77
N ASP A 261 -13.91 5.00 -35.76
CA ASP A 261 -12.51 4.83 -35.36
C ASP A 261 -12.18 5.66 -34.12
N ILE A 262 -12.06 5.00 -32.97
CA ILE A 262 -12.00 5.64 -31.65
C ILE A 262 -10.74 5.20 -30.89
N VAL A 263 -10.03 6.15 -30.28
CA VAL A 263 -9.02 5.89 -29.25
C VAL A 263 -9.64 6.21 -27.89
N LEU A 264 -9.94 5.19 -27.09
CA LEU A 264 -10.46 5.35 -25.73
C LEU A 264 -9.31 5.37 -24.72
N GLU A 265 -9.11 6.51 -24.06
CA GLU A 265 -8.12 6.69 -23.00
C GLU A 265 -8.77 6.77 -21.61
N ILE A 266 -8.29 5.91 -20.71
CA ILE A 266 -8.77 5.79 -19.33
C ILE A 266 -7.57 5.82 -18.37
N ASP A 267 -7.66 6.55 -17.27
CA ASP A 267 -6.57 6.64 -16.27
C ASP A 267 -6.55 5.45 -15.29
N SER A 268 -7.66 4.72 -15.20
CA SER A 268 -7.80 3.53 -14.37
C SER A 268 -7.25 2.31 -15.09
N LEU A 269 -6.01 1.96 -14.74
CA LEU A 269 -5.34 0.76 -15.24
C LEU A 269 -6.17 -0.53 -15.02
N ILE A 270 -6.97 -0.57 -13.96
CA ILE A 270 -7.86 -1.70 -13.68
C ILE A 270 -8.95 -1.80 -14.74
N ILE A 271 -9.61 -0.69 -15.07
CA ILE A 271 -10.70 -0.68 -16.06
C ILE A 271 -10.15 -0.88 -17.47
N ALA A 272 -9.06 -0.20 -17.83
CA ALA A 272 -8.40 -0.42 -19.12
C ALA A 272 -8.03 -1.90 -19.32
N ASN A 273 -7.41 -2.54 -18.32
CA ASN A 273 -7.09 -3.97 -18.39
C ASN A 273 -8.34 -4.87 -18.46
N MET A 274 -9.41 -4.54 -17.75
CA MET A 274 -10.66 -5.32 -17.82
C MET A 274 -11.34 -5.24 -19.18
N LEU A 275 -11.16 -4.13 -19.90
CA LEU A 275 -11.67 -3.95 -21.26
C LEU A 275 -10.79 -4.65 -22.30
N ILE A 276 -9.46 -4.58 -22.13
CA ILE A 276 -8.48 -5.19 -23.04
C ILE A 276 -8.40 -6.72 -22.87
N LYS A 277 -8.40 -7.21 -21.62
CA LYS A 277 -8.21 -8.64 -21.29
C LYS A 277 -9.53 -9.33 -21.03
N ASP A 278 -9.57 -10.64 -21.25
CA ASP A 278 -10.76 -11.47 -20.98
C ASP A 278 -10.88 -11.97 -19.53
N THR A 279 -10.33 -11.21 -18.59
CA THR A 279 -10.38 -11.51 -17.16
C THR A 279 -11.48 -10.70 -16.48
N VAL A 280 -12.70 -11.25 -16.43
CA VAL A 280 -13.81 -10.64 -15.67
C VAL A 280 -13.98 -11.33 -14.32
N GLU A 281 -13.03 -11.12 -13.42
CA GLU A 281 -13.03 -11.77 -12.08
C GLU A 281 -13.91 -11.05 -11.04
N ASN A 282 -14.56 -9.92 -11.36
CA ASN A 282 -15.33 -9.15 -10.37
C ASN A 282 -16.81 -8.98 -10.73
N CYS A 283 -17.69 -9.66 -9.99
CA CYS A 283 -19.14 -9.70 -10.22
C CYS A 283 -19.80 -8.32 -10.24
N LYS A 284 -19.37 -7.36 -9.40
CA LYS A 284 -20.01 -6.03 -9.29
C LYS A 284 -19.80 -5.14 -10.52
N ARG A 285 -18.76 -5.40 -11.32
CA ARG A 285 -18.43 -4.65 -12.54
C ARG A 285 -18.66 -5.45 -13.83
N LYS A 286 -18.96 -6.75 -13.71
CA LYS A 286 -19.09 -7.66 -14.85
C LYS A 286 -20.09 -7.16 -15.88
N ALA A 287 -21.27 -6.74 -15.44
CA ALA A 287 -22.33 -6.27 -16.36
C ALA A 287 -21.90 -5.04 -17.16
N ILE A 288 -21.34 -4.01 -16.51
CA ILE A 288 -20.93 -2.79 -17.20
C ILE A 288 -19.75 -3.06 -18.15
N ILE A 289 -18.75 -3.81 -17.71
CA ILE A 289 -17.60 -4.18 -18.54
C ILE A 289 -18.04 -5.00 -19.77
N GLN A 290 -18.98 -5.94 -19.59
CA GLN A 290 -19.47 -6.76 -20.69
C GLN A 290 -20.27 -5.94 -21.70
N GLN A 291 -21.10 -5.00 -21.25
CA GLN A 291 -21.79 -4.05 -22.12
C GLN A 291 -20.79 -3.18 -22.88
N THR A 292 -19.77 -2.63 -22.20
CA THR A 292 -18.73 -1.84 -22.87
C THR A 292 -17.98 -2.68 -23.90
N LYS A 293 -17.62 -3.94 -23.59
CA LYS A 293 -16.97 -4.86 -24.54
C LYS A 293 -17.82 -5.13 -25.78
N GLN A 294 -19.14 -5.29 -25.63
CA GLN A 294 -20.03 -5.46 -26.78
C GLN A 294 -19.96 -4.25 -27.73
N MET A 295 -19.81 -3.05 -27.18
CA MET A 295 -19.66 -1.81 -27.95
C MET A 295 -18.28 -1.72 -28.61
N LEU A 296 -17.23 -2.24 -27.97
CA LEU A 296 -15.90 -2.37 -28.61
C LEU A 296 -15.96 -3.27 -29.86
N CYS A 297 -16.91 -4.20 -29.95
CA CYS A 297 -17.10 -5.03 -31.14
C CYS A 297 -17.89 -4.33 -32.26
N GLN A 298 -18.56 -3.20 -31.96
CA GLN A 298 -19.40 -2.47 -32.92
C GLN A 298 -18.62 -1.38 -33.67
N ALA A 299 -17.46 -0.99 -33.18
CA ALA A 299 -16.60 0.05 -33.76
C ALA A 299 -15.12 -0.35 -33.65
N ASN A 300 -14.25 0.28 -34.44
CA ASN A 300 -12.81 0.10 -34.32
C ASN A 300 -12.27 0.92 -33.14
N VAL A 301 -12.36 0.34 -31.93
CA VAL A 301 -11.95 1.01 -30.69
C VAL A 301 -10.61 0.51 -30.19
N GLU A 302 -9.66 1.42 -30.08
CA GLU A 302 -8.37 1.18 -29.43
C GLU A 302 -8.42 1.65 -27.98
N VAL A 303 -8.44 0.70 -27.03
CA VAL A 303 -8.43 1.03 -25.59
C VAL A 303 -6.99 1.20 -25.10
N ARG A 304 -6.70 2.37 -24.54
CA ARG A 304 -5.40 2.72 -23.96
C ARG A 304 -5.53 3.15 -22.51
N HIS A 305 -4.54 2.77 -21.70
CA HIS A 305 -4.36 3.38 -20.40
C HIS A 305 -3.51 4.65 -20.55
N CYS A 306 -3.97 5.76 -19.99
CA CYS A 306 -3.19 7.00 -19.90
C CYS A 306 -2.78 7.29 -18.45
N TRP A 307 -1.77 8.13 -18.26
CA TRP A 307 -1.46 8.65 -16.93
C TRP A 307 -2.48 9.72 -16.54
N ARG A 308 -2.75 9.88 -15.24
CA ARG A 308 -3.67 10.92 -14.72
C ARG A 308 -3.26 12.32 -15.17
N GLU A 309 -1.96 12.54 -15.24
CA GLU A 309 -1.35 13.78 -15.67
C GLU A 309 -1.67 14.12 -17.14
N ALA A 310 -1.99 13.11 -17.97
CA ALA A 310 -2.50 13.26 -19.34
C ALA A 310 -4.03 13.18 -19.45
N ASN A 311 -4.78 13.05 -18.34
CA ASN A 311 -6.24 12.90 -18.36
C ASN A 311 -6.97 14.02 -17.58
N GLN A 312 -6.31 15.15 -17.36
CA GLN A 312 -6.77 16.21 -16.45
C GLN A 312 -8.09 16.85 -16.89
N VAL A 313 -8.35 16.94 -18.20
CA VAL A 313 -9.62 17.49 -18.70
C VAL A 313 -10.80 16.61 -18.30
N ALA A 314 -10.70 15.30 -18.52
CA ALA A 314 -11.73 14.34 -18.13
C ALA A 314 -11.91 14.29 -16.60
N ASP A 315 -10.81 14.38 -15.84
CA ASP A 315 -10.85 14.47 -14.38
C ASP A 315 -11.58 15.73 -13.87
N GLY A 316 -11.27 16.89 -14.44
CA GLY A 316 -11.97 18.14 -14.13
C GLY A 316 -13.47 18.07 -14.45
N LEU A 317 -13.84 17.47 -15.58
CA LEU A 317 -15.24 17.23 -15.97
C LEU A 317 -15.95 16.28 -14.99
N ALA A 318 -15.31 15.17 -14.61
CA ALA A 318 -15.88 14.21 -13.67
C ALA A 318 -16.05 14.80 -12.27
N LYS A 319 -15.13 15.66 -11.82
CA LYS A 319 -15.26 16.40 -10.57
C LYS A 319 -16.41 17.41 -10.64
N HIS A 320 -16.50 18.18 -11.71
CA HIS A 320 -17.61 19.12 -11.92
C HIS A 320 -18.98 18.42 -11.97
N ALA A 321 -19.04 17.20 -12.51
CA ALA A 321 -20.26 16.40 -12.50
C ALA A 321 -20.79 16.09 -11.08
N ASN A 322 -19.96 16.17 -10.03
CA ASN A 322 -20.41 16.03 -8.64
C ASN A 322 -21.12 17.28 -8.09
N THR A 323 -21.04 18.42 -8.77
CA THR A 323 -21.63 19.69 -8.33
C THR A 323 -22.94 20.03 -9.03
N ILE A 324 -23.39 19.18 -9.95
CA ILE A 324 -24.61 19.39 -10.75
C ILE A 324 -25.63 18.28 -10.48
N GLN A 325 -26.92 18.59 -10.69
CA GLN A 325 -28.01 17.64 -10.47
C GLN A 325 -28.36 16.86 -11.75
N GLU A 326 -28.17 17.46 -12.91
CA GLU A 326 -28.51 16.89 -14.22
C GLU A 326 -27.28 16.84 -15.13
N GLY A 327 -27.23 15.81 -15.97
CA GLY A 327 -26.15 15.63 -16.94
C GLY A 327 -26.21 16.65 -18.07
N ARG A 328 -25.05 17.03 -18.60
CA ARG A 328 -24.92 17.99 -19.70
C ARG A 328 -23.95 17.48 -20.75
N ILE A 329 -24.30 17.75 -22.01
CA ILE A 329 -23.42 17.62 -23.17
C ILE A 329 -22.98 19.03 -23.57
N LEU A 330 -21.68 19.22 -23.75
CA LEU A 330 -21.04 20.50 -24.00
C LEU A 330 -20.42 20.46 -25.39
N PHE A 331 -20.82 21.38 -26.26
CA PHE A 331 -20.36 21.43 -27.65
C PHE A 331 -19.33 22.54 -27.90
N ALA A 332 -19.29 23.58 -27.04
CA ALA A 332 -18.35 24.68 -27.18
C ALA A 332 -17.37 24.75 -26.01
N PHE A 333 -16.12 25.13 -26.31
CA PHE A 333 -15.06 25.29 -25.31
C PHE A 333 -15.47 26.22 -24.15
N GLN A 334 -16.27 27.23 -24.45
CA GLN A 334 -16.74 28.24 -23.50
C GLN A 334 -17.60 27.62 -22.40
N ASP A 335 -18.26 26.50 -22.69
CA ASP A 335 -19.16 25.80 -21.77
C ASP A 335 -18.41 24.83 -20.84
N LEU A 336 -17.12 24.57 -21.09
CA LEU A 336 -16.31 23.75 -20.19
C LEU A 336 -16.22 24.40 -18.79
N PRO A 337 -16.21 23.61 -17.70
CA PRO A 337 -15.96 24.15 -16.38
C PRO A 337 -14.53 24.71 -16.28
N ARG A 338 -14.33 25.69 -15.40
CA ARG A 338 -13.04 26.39 -15.23
C ARG A 338 -11.86 25.44 -15.05
N ASP A 339 -12.04 24.40 -14.24
CA ASP A 339 -11.00 23.41 -13.93
C ASP A 339 -10.57 22.59 -15.16
N ALA A 340 -11.48 22.39 -16.13
CA ALA A 340 -11.18 21.67 -17.37
C ALA A 340 -10.57 22.57 -18.46
N LYS A 341 -10.87 23.88 -18.48
CA LYS A 341 -10.36 24.82 -19.49
C LYS A 341 -8.84 24.95 -19.47
N GLY A 342 -8.25 25.03 -18.28
CA GLY A 342 -6.79 25.13 -18.12
C GLY A 342 -6.08 23.90 -18.70
N ALA A 343 -6.48 22.71 -18.25
CA ALA A 343 -5.97 21.44 -18.76
C ALA A 343 -6.17 21.30 -20.27
N TYR A 344 -7.33 21.75 -20.79
CA TYR A 344 -7.60 21.68 -22.22
C TYR A 344 -6.61 22.49 -23.06
N HIS A 345 -6.24 23.68 -22.60
CA HIS A 345 -5.22 24.50 -23.26
C HIS A 345 -3.83 23.88 -23.15
N LEU A 346 -3.45 23.33 -22.00
CA LEU A 346 -2.16 22.66 -21.82
C LEU A 346 -2.00 21.50 -22.81
N ASP A 347 -3.03 20.66 -22.94
CA ASP A 347 -3.06 19.58 -23.94
C ASP A 347 -2.93 20.12 -25.37
N LYS A 348 -3.71 21.18 -25.70
CA LYS A 348 -3.74 21.77 -27.04
C LYS A 348 -2.41 22.44 -27.42
N TRP A 349 -1.70 23.00 -26.44
CA TRP A 349 -0.35 23.54 -26.62
C TRP A 349 0.74 22.47 -26.56
N GLN A 350 0.37 21.20 -26.38
CA GLN A 350 1.30 20.08 -26.25
C GLN A 350 2.34 20.33 -25.15
N LEU A 351 1.89 20.89 -24.02
CA LEU A 351 2.73 21.12 -22.86
C LEU A 351 2.77 19.87 -21.98
N PRO A 352 3.96 19.37 -21.62
CA PRO A 352 4.06 18.19 -20.77
C PRO A 352 3.73 18.50 -19.31
N SER A 353 3.17 17.50 -18.64
CA SER A 353 3.10 17.41 -17.18
C SER A 353 4.27 16.58 -16.64
N MET A 354 4.65 16.81 -15.38
CA MET A 354 5.68 16.03 -14.70
C MET A 354 5.06 15.06 -13.70
N ARG A 355 5.45 13.80 -13.80
CA ARG A 355 5.19 12.79 -12.79
C ARG A 355 6.46 12.51 -12.00
N ILE A 356 6.41 12.73 -10.69
CA ILE A 356 7.51 12.41 -9.79
C ILE A 356 7.22 11.06 -9.13
N ARG A 357 8.12 10.08 -9.32
CA ARG A 357 8.07 8.79 -8.64
C ARG A 357 9.27 8.65 -7.71
N TYR A 358 8.99 8.26 -6.48
CA TYR A 358 10.04 7.85 -5.56
C TYR A 358 10.31 6.37 -5.77
N ASP A 359 11.49 6.05 -6.28
CA ASP A 359 11.94 4.68 -6.31
C ASP A 359 12.15 4.19 -4.86
N LYS A 360 11.49 3.09 -4.50
CA LYS A 360 11.54 2.59 -3.12
C LYS A 360 12.92 2.06 -2.75
N ALA A 361 13.77 1.73 -3.72
CA ALA A 361 15.07 1.11 -3.48
C ALA A 361 16.27 2.00 -3.85
N ASN A 362 16.04 3.17 -4.46
CA ASN A 362 17.13 4.06 -4.87
C ASN A 362 17.21 5.31 -3.99
N PHE A 363 18.30 5.37 -3.24
CA PHE A 363 18.68 6.49 -2.39
C PHE A 363 20.02 7.04 -2.85
N TYR A 364 20.25 8.31 -2.56
CA TYR A 364 21.59 8.91 -2.59
C TYR A 364 21.94 9.43 -1.20
N VAL A 365 23.24 9.57 -0.95
CA VAL A 365 23.77 10.21 0.26
C VAL A 365 23.91 11.69 -0.05
N SER A 366 23.22 12.55 0.71
CA SER A 366 23.38 14.01 0.63
C SER A 366 24.61 14.48 1.38
#